data_AF-A0A950Y576-F1
#
_entry.id   AF-A0A950Y576-F1
#
_cell.length_a   1.000
_cell.length_b   1.000
_cell.length_c   1.000
_cell.angle_alpha   90.00
_cell.angle_beta   90.00
_cell.angle_gamma   90.00
#
_symmetry.space_group_name_H-M   'P 1'
#
loop_
_entity.id
_entity.type
_entity.pdbx_description
1 polymer ?
#
loop_
_entity_poly.entity_id
_entity_poly.type
_entity_poly.pdbx_seq_one_letter_code
_entity_poly.pdbx_strand_id
1 'polypeptide(L)'
;MQTNRSVLRVLGGILTLGTALLPALAQEPYPQQQPYPPQQQYPQTQQYPQGPPPQGQYPPQGQYPPPQGQYPQGQYPPPQGQYPPPQYPAGQYGQQPPLMPPQQLDPLVGPIALYPDGLLAQVLTASTYFSEIPDAANWANQHNYLHGDELARAIQEDQLPWDQSVIALLPFPQVLGYMAQNMGWTQQLGNAVLAQRGDVMDAVQRDRQKAYDYHYLQPNQYETVRYVGPGDIEILPVTPGYYYVPYYDPYVVFARPRPGFFVGGAIRWGPGITIGAGFAPWGWGGVGFGWHEHNIIIDRRPFVRTWVNRQVYVHPYATPRPHYENGGRYVEHHEFRGHEEHHH
;
A
#
# COMPACT_ATOMS: atom_id res chain seq x y z
N MET A 1 -81.65 -46.26 -19.39
CA MET A 1 -81.71 -47.22 -20.52
C MET A 1 -81.77 -46.44 -21.82
N GLN A 2 -80.65 -46.30 -22.54
CA GLN A 2 -80.56 -46.66 -23.96
C GLN A 2 -79.11 -46.52 -24.43
N THR A 3 -78.66 -47.62 -25.01
CA THR A 3 -77.33 -47.98 -25.49
C THR A 3 -77.14 -47.46 -26.92
N ASN A 4 -75.88 -47.19 -27.31
CA ASN A 4 -75.23 -47.53 -28.61
C ASN A 4 -74.30 -46.42 -29.11
N ARG A 5 -73.16 -46.67 -29.76
CA ARG A 5 -72.34 -47.86 -30.02
C ARG A 5 -71.08 -47.35 -30.74
N SER A 6 -69.92 -47.94 -30.42
CA SER A 6 -68.77 -48.19 -31.32
C SER A 6 -67.94 -46.95 -31.78
N VAL A 7 -66.64 -46.99 -32.08
CA VAL A 7 -65.69 -48.03 -32.54
C VAL A 7 -64.25 -47.67 -32.11
N LEU A 8 -63.42 -48.70 -31.88
CA LEU A 8 -61.95 -48.77 -31.81
C LEU A 8 -61.12 -47.67 -32.52
N ARG A 9 -60.01 -47.25 -31.88
CA ARG A 9 -58.62 -47.62 -32.31
C ARG A 9 -57.56 -47.19 -31.28
N VAL A 10 -56.65 -48.13 -31.03
CA VAL A 10 -55.43 -48.01 -30.21
C VAL A 10 -54.39 -47.17 -30.95
N LEU A 11 -53.69 -46.28 -30.23
CA LEU A 11 -52.25 -46.03 -30.36
C LEU A 11 -51.76 -45.31 -29.09
N GLY A 12 -50.67 -45.82 -28.51
CA GLY A 12 -50.18 -45.48 -27.18
C GLY A 12 -49.62 -44.06 -27.04
N GLY A 13 -49.91 -43.44 -25.90
CA GLY A 13 -49.31 -42.18 -25.46
C GLY A 13 -48.07 -42.43 -24.59
N ILE A 14 -46.95 -41.84 -24.99
CA ILE A 14 -45.70 -41.78 -24.23
C ILE A 14 -45.79 -40.60 -23.25
N LEU A 15 -45.42 -40.84 -21.99
CA LEU A 15 -45.24 -39.84 -20.93
C LEU A 15 -44.23 -38.76 -21.34
N THR A 16 -44.58 -37.49 -21.14
CA THR A 16 -43.62 -36.38 -21.06
C THR A 16 -43.70 -35.75 -19.67
N LEU A 17 -42.59 -35.81 -18.94
CA LEU A 17 -42.35 -35.12 -17.67
C LEU A 17 -41.99 -33.65 -17.97
N GLY A 18 -42.75 -32.72 -17.40
CA GLY A 18 -42.47 -31.28 -17.46
C GLY A 18 -41.40 -30.88 -16.45
N THR A 19 -40.26 -30.39 -16.95
CA THR A 19 -39.22 -29.72 -16.18
C THR A 19 -39.45 -28.22 -16.14
N ALA A 20 -39.33 -27.64 -14.94
CA ALA A 20 -39.35 -26.20 -14.71
C ALA A 20 -38.03 -25.55 -15.20
N LEU A 21 -38.15 -24.47 -15.97
CA LEU A 21 -37.02 -23.67 -16.47
C LEU A 21 -36.73 -22.50 -15.51
N LEU A 22 -35.51 -22.47 -14.98
CA LEU A 22 -34.86 -21.30 -14.40
C LEU A 22 -34.31 -20.42 -15.56
N PRO A 23 -34.31 -19.08 -15.47
CA PRO A 23 -33.63 -18.27 -16.46
C PRO A 23 -32.12 -18.32 -16.23
N ALA A 24 -31.38 -18.84 -17.21
CA ALA A 24 -29.94 -18.76 -17.26
C ALA A 24 -29.51 -17.35 -17.70
N LEU A 25 -28.77 -16.64 -16.86
CA LEU A 25 -28.04 -15.44 -17.27
C LEU A 25 -26.91 -15.89 -18.21
N ALA A 26 -26.92 -15.33 -19.42
CA ALA A 26 -25.91 -15.59 -20.43
C ALA A 26 -24.53 -15.15 -19.91
N GLN A 27 -23.62 -16.12 -19.78
CA GLN A 27 -22.18 -15.86 -19.67
C GLN A 27 -21.70 -15.35 -21.03
N GLU A 28 -21.23 -14.11 -21.10
CA GLU A 28 -20.50 -13.65 -22.28
C GLU A 28 -19.20 -14.46 -22.43
N PRO A 29 -18.85 -14.91 -23.64
CA PRO A 29 -17.67 -15.73 -23.84
C PRO A 29 -16.39 -14.90 -23.62
N TYR A 30 -15.49 -15.42 -22.77
CA TYR A 30 -14.13 -14.91 -22.62
C TYR A 30 -13.47 -14.67 -23.99
N PRO A 31 -12.76 -13.56 -24.21
CA PRO A 31 -12.01 -13.37 -25.44
C PRO A 31 -10.91 -14.43 -25.54
N GLN A 32 -10.93 -15.15 -26.66
CA GLN A 32 -9.88 -16.09 -27.07
C GLN A 32 -8.52 -15.39 -27.06
N GLN A 33 -7.54 -16.00 -26.38
CA GLN A 33 -6.15 -15.57 -26.42
C GLN A 33 -5.67 -15.54 -27.88
N GLN A 34 -5.22 -14.38 -28.35
CA GLN A 34 -4.50 -14.32 -29.63
C GLN A 34 -3.19 -15.10 -29.50
N PRO A 35 -2.83 -15.96 -30.47
CA PRO A 35 -1.52 -16.61 -30.48
C PRO A 35 -0.42 -15.55 -30.56
N TYR A 36 0.59 -15.69 -29.71
CA TYR A 36 1.81 -14.88 -29.78
C TYR A 36 2.36 -14.84 -31.22
N PRO A 37 2.85 -13.70 -31.72
CA PRO A 37 3.58 -13.68 -32.97
C PRO A 37 4.85 -14.54 -32.85
N PRO A 38 5.28 -15.25 -33.91
CA PRO A 38 6.49 -16.05 -33.87
C PRO A 38 7.71 -15.18 -33.56
N GLN A 39 8.58 -15.66 -32.67
CA GLN A 39 9.82 -14.97 -32.32
C GLN A 39 10.64 -14.72 -33.59
N GLN A 40 10.88 -13.45 -33.91
CA GLN A 40 11.87 -13.08 -34.91
C GLN A 40 13.25 -13.48 -34.37
N GLN A 41 13.95 -14.34 -35.11
CA GLN A 41 15.35 -14.65 -34.88
C GLN A 41 16.17 -13.35 -35.03
N TYR A 42 16.74 -12.89 -33.93
CA TYR A 42 17.75 -11.83 -33.95
C TYR A 42 19.02 -12.35 -34.65
N PRO A 43 19.66 -11.56 -35.54
CA PRO A 43 20.96 -11.91 -36.08
C PRO A 43 22.02 -11.88 -34.95
N GLN A 44 22.77 -12.97 -34.82
CA GLN A 44 23.95 -13.05 -33.96
C GLN A 44 24.98 -11.99 -34.37
N THR A 45 25.30 -11.05 -33.49
CA THR A 45 26.45 -10.16 -33.64
C THR A 45 27.59 -10.59 -32.72
N GLN A 46 28.65 -11.05 -33.38
CA GLN A 46 30.10 -11.04 -33.08
C GLN A 46 30.60 -11.31 -31.64
N GLN A 47 31.35 -12.42 -31.55
CA GLN A 47 32.23 -12.80 -30.46
C GLN A 47 33.35 -11.76 -30.24
N TYR A 48 33.50 -11.30 -29.01
CA TYR A 48 34.73 -10.64 -28.56
C TYR A 48 35.72 -11.70 -28.04
N PRO A 49 37.03 -11.61 -28.34
CA PRO A 49 38.01 -12.60 -27.89
C PRO A 49 38.21 -12.55 -26.38
N GLN A 50 38.14 -13.71 -25.72
CA GLN A 50 38.58 -13.86 -24.33
C GLN A 50 40.11 -13.91 -24.27
N GLY A 51 40.70 -12.97 -23.53
CA GLY A 51 42.09 -13.06 -23.06
C GLY A 51 42.20 -13.92 -21.80
N PRO A 52 43.33 -14.60 -21.56
CA PRO A 52 43.51 -15.50 -20.42
C PRO A 52 43.61 -14.72 -19.08
N PRO A 53 43.19 -15.34 -17.95
CA PRO A 53 43.30 -14.71 -16.64
C PRO A 53 44.77 -14.68 -16.16
N PRO A 54 45.26 -13.58 -15.56
CA PRO A 54 46.58 -13.56 -14.96
C PRO A 54 46.61 -14.36 -13.65
N GLN A 55 47.62 -15.22 -13.54
CA GLN A 55 47.98 -15.98 -12.34
C GLN A 55 48.63 -15.04 -11.31
N GLY A 56 48.10 -15.03 -10.08
CA GLY A 56 48.67 -14.30 -8.95
C GLY A 56 48.55 -15.15 -7.67
N GLN A 57 49.67 -15.29 -6.96
CA GLN A 57 49.93 -16.22 -5.87
C GLN A 57 49.22 -15.83 -4.56
N TYR A 58 48.70 -16.81 -3.83
CA TYR A 58 48.17 -16.63 -2.46
C TYR A 58 49.29 -16.74 -1.42
N PRO A 59 49.42 -15.77 -0.47
CA PRO A 59 50.07 -16.00 0.81
C PRO A 59 49.07 -16.41 1.91
N PRO A 60 49.52 -17.11 2.97
CA PRO A 60 48.69 -17.90 3.87
C PRO A 60 47.97 -17.10 4.98
N GLN A 61 46.91 -17.71 5.50
CA GLN A 61 46.10 -17.24 6.64
C GLN A 61 46.94 -17.06 7.92
N GLY A 62 46.81 -15.89 8.56
CA GLY A 62 47.37 -15.61 9.88
C GLY A 62 47.01 -14.21 10.39
N GLN A 63 46.08 -14.18 11.36
CA GLN A 63 45.82 -13.18 12.41
C GLN A 63 46.37 -11.75 12.27
N TYR A 64 45.50 -10.74 12.16
CA TYR A 64 45.73 -9.32 12.58
C TYR A 64 44.36 -8.59 12.77
N PRO A 65 44.31 -7.46 13.51
CA PRO A 65 43.24 -7.02 14.45
C PRO A 65 42.08 -6.24 13.79
N PRO A 66 40.98 -5.91 14.52
CA PRO A 66 39.82 -5.26 13.91
C PRO A 66 40.15 -3.88 13.32
N PRO A 67 39.73 -3.58 12.07
CA PRO A 67 39.88 -2.24 11.51
C PRO A 67 38.78 -1.31 12.06
N GLN A 68 39.19 -0.31 12.83
CA GLN A 68 38.44 0.93 12.97
C GLN A 68 38.49 1.66 11.60
N GLY A 69 37.43 1.53 10.81
CA GLY A 69 37.31 2.15 9.50
C GLY A 69 36.01 2.94 9.38
N GLN A 70 36.14 4.26 9.34
CA GLN A 70 35.06 5.20 9.07
C GLN A 70 34.46 4.91 7.68
N TYR A 71 33.14 4.71 7.63
CA TYR A 71 32.42 4.61 6.36
C TYR A 71 32.38 6.00 5.68
N PRO A 72 32.81 6.14 4.42
CA PRO A 72 32.67 7.39 3.69
C PRO A 72 31.19 7.65 3.38
N GLN A 73 30.69 8.76 3.92
CA GLN A 73 29.40 9.35 3.56
C GLN A 73 29.43 9.73 2.07
N GLY A 74 28.60 9.06 1.26
CA GLY A 74 28.34 9.47 -0.11
C GLY A 74 27.67 10.83 -0.13
N GLN A 75 28.37 11.83 -0.65
CA GLN A 75 27.83 13.16 -0.91
C GLN A 75 26.85 13.07 -2.09
N TYR A 76 25.56 13.07 -1.78
CA TYR A 76 24.53 13.44 -2.76
C TYR A 76 24.42 14.97 -2.78
N PRO A 77 24.36 15.62 -3.96
CA PRO A 77 24.18 17.06 -4.04
C PRO A 77 22.84 17.45 -3.39
N PRO A 78 22.80 18.51 -2.57
CA PRO A 78 21.56 18.96 -1.94
C PRO A 78 20.58 19.45 -3.03
N PRO A 79 19.27 19.14 -2.91
CA PRO A 79 18.27 19.75 -3.77
C PRO A 79 18.24 21.27 -3.51
N GLN A 80 18.81 22.04 -4.44
CA GLN A 80 18.68 23.50 -4.45
C GLN A 80 17.29 23.87 -4.97
N GLY A 81 16.34 23.88 -4.04
CA GLY A 81 15.01 24.42 -4.21
C GLY A 81 14.51 24.82 -2.83
N GLN A 82 14.87 26.02 -2.37
CA GLN A 82 14.33 26.60 -1.15
C GLN A 82 12.87 26.98 -1.41
N TYR A 83 11.94 26.06 -1.15
CA TYR A 83 10.60 26.46 -0.80
C TYR A 83 10.65 26.95 0.66
N PRO A 84 10.26 28.20 0.96
CA PRO A 84 10.14 28.61 2.35
C PRO A 84 9.14 27.67 3.04
N PRO A 85 9.45 27.13 4.23
CA PRO A 85 8.45 26.41 5.01
C PRO A 85 7.28 27.37 5.24
N PRO A 86 6.03 26.99 4.92
CA PRO A 86 4.90 27.84 5.27
C PRO A 86 4.90 28.05 6.78
N GLN A 87 5.21 29.27 7.20
CA GLN A 87 5.14 29.71 8.59
C GLN A 87 3.67 29.86 8.94
N TYR A 88 3.09 28.85 9.58
CA TYR A 88 1.78 28.96 10.19
C TYR A 88 1.93 29.60 11.57
N PRO A 89 1.14 30.63 11.92
CA PRO A 89 1.15 31.21 13.26
C PRO A 89 0.80 30.14 14.30
N ALA A 90 1.69 29.91 15.26
CA ALA A 90 1.40 29.13 16.45
C ALA A 90 0.33 29.89 17.27
N GLY A 91 -0.92 29.44 17.24
CA GLY A 91 -1.97 30.04 18.07
C GLY A 91 -3.44 29.87 17.67
N GLN A 92 -3.81 29.13 16.61
CA GLN A 92 -5.22 29.00 16.23
C GLN A 92 -5.71 27.56 16.14
N TYR A 93 -6.04 26.96 17.28
CA TYR A 93 -6.80 25.69 17.32
C TYR A 93 -8.30 25.87 17.00
N GLY A 94 -8.67 26.91 16.22
CA GLY A 94 -10.07 27.28 15.97
C GLY A 94 -10.46 27.53 14.51
N GLN A 95 -9.51 27.64 13.57
CA GLN A 95 -9.82 27.90 12.16
C GLN A 95 -9.44 26.71 11.29
N GLN A 96 -10.34 26.32 10.39
CA GLN A 96 -10.08 25.26 9.41
C GLN A 96 -8.86 25.65 8.55
N PRO A 97 -7.95 24.71 8.26
CA PRO A 97 -6.85 24.95 7.34
C PRO A 97 -7.37 25.50 6.01
N PRO A 98 -6.68 26.48 5.40
CA PRO A 98 -7.07 26.99 4.11
C PRO A 98 -7.07 25.86 3.09
N LEU A 99 -8.04 25.90 2.18
CA LEU A 99 -8.13 24.93 1.11
C LEU A 99 -6.92 25.09 0.16
N MET A 100 -6.33 23.96 -0.23
CA MET A 100 -5.22 23.93 -1.18
C MET A 100 -5.77 23.74 -2.59
N PRO A 101 -5.35 24.56 -3.57
CA PRO A 101 -5.73 24.34 -4.96
C PRO A 101 -5.08 23.05 -5.51
N PRO A 102 -5.63 22.46 -6.59
CA PRO A 102 -5.13 21.21 -7.18
C PRO A 102 -3.61 21.20 -7.44
N GLN A 103 -3.03 22.32 -7.86
CA GLN A 103 -1.60 22.45 -8.17
C GLN A 103 -0.70 22.32 -6.95
N GLN A 104 -1.23 22.52 -5.74
CA GLN A 104 -0.52 22.27 -4.48
C GLN A 104 -0.79 20.86 -3.94
N LEU A 105 -1.95 20.27 -4.26
CA LEU A 105 -2.31 18.92 -3.84
C LEU A 105 -1.55 17.84 -4.60
N ASP A 106 -1.38 17.98 -5.92
CA ASP A 106 -0.64 17.03 -6.75
C ASP A 106 0.78 16.75 -6.16
N PRO A 107 1.66 17.76 -5.94
CA PRO A 107 2.95 17.50 -5.32
C PRO A 107 2.88 17.04 -3.85
N LEU A 108 1.80 17.36 -3.13
CA LEU A 108 1.60 16.90 -1.75
C LEU A 108 1.35 15.38 -1.68
N VAL A 109 0.54 14.84 -2.60
CA VAL A 109 0.22 13.40 -2.65
C VAL A 109 1.22 12.60 -3.49
N GLY A 110 1.99 13.27 -4.35
CA GLY A 110 2.95 12.64 -5.25
C GLY A 110 3.82 11.53 -4.62
N PRO A 111 4.42 11.71 -3.42
CA PRO A 111 5.23 10.65 -2.79
C PRO A 111 4.48 9.35 -2.46
N ILE A 112 3.15 9.40 -2.33
CA ILE A 112 2.31 8.28 -1.88
C ILE A 112 1.26 7.87 -2.92
N ALA A 113 1.12 8.60 -4.03
CA ALA A 113 0.06 8.40 -5.01
C ALA A 113 0.07 7.00 -5.63
N LEU A 114 1.25 6.37 -5.78
CA LEU A 114 1.38 5.00 -6.29
C LEU A 114 1.39 3.92 -5.20
N TYR A 115 1.09 4.23 -3.94
CA TYR A 115 0.95 3.18 -2.92
C TYR A 115 -0.28 2.31 -3.20
N PRO A 116 -0.24 1.01 -2.85
CA PRO A 116 -1.44 0.18 -2.85
C PRO A 116 -2.56 0.83 -2.04
N ASP A 117 -3.80 0.71 -2.51
CA ASP A 117 -4.97 1.40 -1.96
C ASP A 117 -5.13 1.16 -0.45
N GLY A 118 -4.88 -0.07 0.01
CA GLY A 118 -4.92 -0.40 1.44
C GLY A 118 -3.92 0.39 2.28
N LEU A 119 -2.67 0.50 1.79
CA LEU A 119 -1.62 1.26 2.48
C LEU A 119 -1.88 2.77 2.38
N LEU A 120 -2.27 3.25 1.21
CA LEU A 120 -2.59 4.66 1.00
C LEU A 120 -3.71 5.13 1.93
N ALA A 121 -4.79 4.35 2.06
CA ALA A 121 -5.90 4.65 2.96
C ALA A 121 -5.43 4.79 4.42
N GLN A 122 -4.54 3.90 4.88
CA GLN A 122 -3.97 3.99 6.23
C GLN A 122 -3.07 5.21 6.40
N VAL A 123 -2.23 5.53 5.41
CA VAL A 123 -1.36 6.73 5.43
C VAL A 123 -2.18 8.01 5.50
N LEU A 124 -3.21 8.15 4.67
CA LEU A 124 -4.10 9.32 4.68
C LEU A 124 -4.81 9.45 6.03
N THR A 125 -5.29 8.34 6.59
CA THR A 125 -5.97 8.31 7.88
C THR A 125 -5.03 8.68 9.03
N ALA A 126 -3.87 8.03 9.12
CA ALA A 126 -2.85 8.25 10.16
C ALA A 126 -2.27 9.66 10.11
N SER A 127 -2.17 10.29 8.92
CA SER A 127 -1.72 11.67 8.79
C SER A 127 -2.61 12.67 9.57
N THR A 128 -3.89 12.33 9.81
CA THR A 128 -4.80 13.17 10.62
C THR A 128 -4.55 13.07 12.14
N TYR A 129 -3.62 12.20 12.55
CA TYR A 129 -3.09 12.01 13.90
C TYR A 129 -1.57 12.24 13.92
N PHE A 130 -1.08 13.17 13.09
CA PHE A 130 0.34 13.41 12.84
C PHE A 130 1.21 13.56 14.10
N SER A 131 0.67 14.01 15.24
CA SER A 131 1.41 14.15 16.50
C SER A 131 1.93 12.83 17.07
N GLU A 132 1.31 11.71 16.72
CA GLU A 132 1.65 10.36 17.22
C GLU A 132 2.72 9.68 16.34
N ILE A 133 2.93 10.18 15.13
CA ILE A 133 3.81 9.58 14.13
C ILE A 133 5.28 9.49 14.57
N PRO A 134 5.89 10.49 15.23
CA PRO A 134 7.29 10.38 15.67
C PRO A 134 7.52 9.20 16.63
N ASP A 135 6.63 9.03 17.62
CA ASP A 135 6.75 7.95 18.60
C ASP A 135 6.46 6.59 17.97
N ALA A 136 5.47 6.52 17.07
CA ALA A 136 5.19 5.31 16.30
C ALA A 136 6.36 4.90 15.39
N ALA A 137 7.02 5.87 14.73
CA ALA A 137 8.20 5.61 13.92
C ALA A 137 9.36 5.09 14.78
N ASN A 138 9.57 5.64 15.97
CA ASN A 138 10.60 5.16 16.89
C ASN A 138 10.33 3.72 17.33
N TRP A 139 9.10 3.40 17.73
CA TRP A 139 8.72 2.04 18.13
C TRP A 139 8.88 1.06 16.97
N ALA A 140 8.42 1.42 15.76
CA ALA A 140 8.56 0.56 14.57
C ALA A 140 10.03 0.30 14.21
N ASN A 141 10.90 1.31 14.39
CA ASN A 141 12.33 1.16 14.17
C ASN A 141 12.98 0.23 15.21
N GLN A 142 12.57 0.30 16.48
CA GLN A 142 13.08 -0.58 17.53
C GLN A 142 12.63 -2.03 17.33
N HIS A 143 11.43 -2.24 16.77
CA HIS A 143 10.81 -3.55 16.57
C HIS A 143 10.85 -4.05 15.11
N ASN A 144 11.75 -3.50 14.29
CA ASN A 144 11.82 -3.83 12.85
C ASN A 144 12.17 -5.30 12.55
N TYR A 145 12.60 -6.05 13.58
CA TYR A 145 12.90 -7.48 13.52
C TYR A 145 11.65 -8.36 13.66
N LEU A 146 10.50 -7.77 14.01
CA LEU A 146 9.22 -8.47 14.13
C LEU A 146 8.38 -8.31 12.85
N HIS A 147 7.74 -9.39 12.42
CA HIS A 147 6.90 -9.40 11.23
C HIS A 147 5.63 -10.23 11.43
N GLY A 148 4.61 -9.98 10.61
CA GLY A 148 3.38 -10.77 10.58
C GLY A 148 2.72 -10.88 11.96
N ASP A 149 2.35 -12.11 12.34
CA ASP A 149 1.62 -12.38 13.59
C ASP A 149 2.45 -12.08 14.85
N GLU A 150 3.79 -12.20 14.79
CA GLU A 150 4.66 -11.85 15.92
C GLU A 150 4.64 -10.35 16.20
N LEU A 151 4.68 -9.54 15.14
CA LEU A 151 4.53 -8.09 15.24
C LEU A 151 3.14 -7.71 15.77
N ALA A 152 2.08 -8.31 15.23
CA ALA A 152 0.72 -8.07 15.69
C ALA A 152 0.58 -8.38 17.19
N ARG A 153 1.15 -9.48 17.67
CA ARG A 153 1.17 -9.83 19.09
C ARG A 153 1.90 -8.77 19.93
N ALA A 154 3.10 -8.35 19.53
CA ALA A 154 3.87 -7.34 20.27
C ALA A 154 3.12 -6.00 20.37
N ILE A 155 2.50 -5.54 19.28
CA ILE A 155 1.66 -4.33 19.28
C ILE A 155 0.51 -4.44 20.29
N GLN A 156 -0.09 -5.63 20.39
CA GLN A 156 -1.22 -5.89 21.27
C GLN A 156 -0.79 -5.93 22.75
N GLU A 157 0.39 -6.52 23.04
CA GLU A 157 0.98 -6.61 24.37
C GLU A 157 1.44 -5.24 24.90
N ASP A 158 2.02 -4.40 24.04
CA ASP A 158 2.55 -3.08 24.44
C ASP A 158 1.46 -2.02 24.69
N GLN A 159 0.20 -2.30 24.34
CA GLN A 159 -0.96 -1.42 24.60
C GLN A 159 -0.76 0.04 24.17
N LEU A 160 -0.19 0.25 22.99
CA LEU A 160 0.20 1.56 22.47
C LEU A 160 -0.96 2.58 22.51
N PRO A 161 -0.72 3.82 23.01
CA PRO A 161 -1.77 4.81 23.30
C PRO A 161 -2.24 5.61 22.07
N TRP A 162 -1.74 5.27 20.88
CA TRP A 162 -2.04 5.96 19.62
C TRP A 162 -3.37 5.53 19.00
N ASP A 163 -3.88 6.32 18.06
CA ASP A 163 -5.01 5.94 17.23
C ASP A 163 -4.68 4.68 16.42
N GLN A 164 -5.68 3.80 16.27
CA GLN A 164 -5.51 2.52 15.58
C GLN A 164 -5.00 2.68 14.13
N SER A 165 -5.28 3.80 13.44
CA SER A 165 -4.73 4.07 12.11
C SER A 165 -3.22 4.33 12.11
N VAL A 166 -2.68 4.93 13.17
CA VAL A 166 -1.23 5.12 13.35
C VAL A 166 -0.57 3.76 13.64
N ILE A 167 -1.19 2.96 14.50
CA ILE A 167 -0.74 1.59 14.80
C ILE A 167 -0.75 0.70 13.55
N ALA A 168 -1.71 0.91 12.64
CA ALA A 168 -1.83 0.18 11.39
C ALA A 168 -0.58 0.28 10.49
N LEU A 169 0.23 1.33 10.67
CA LEU A 169 1.44 1.60 9.89
C LEU A 169 2.71 1.01 10.51
N LEU A 170 2.67 0.44 11.71
CA LEU A 170 3.85 -0.17 12.36
C LEU A 170 4.53 -1.28 11.53
N PRO A 171 3.82 -2.08 10.70
CA PRO A 171 4.45 -3.01 9.76
C PRO A 171 5.27 -2.33 8.65
N PHE A 172 5.13 -1.02 8.48
CA PHE A 172 5.74 -0.21 7.42
C PHE A 172 6.71 0.83 8.00
N PRO A 173 7.81 0.41 8.66
CA PRO A 173 8.73 1.32 9.36
C PRO A 173 9.33 2.39 8.42
N GLN A 174 9.54 2.05 7.15
CA GLN A 174 10.03 3.01 6.16
C GLN A 174 9.01 4.12 5.84
N VAL A 175 7.71 3.81 5.84
CA VAL A 175 6.64 4.80 5.64
C VAL A 175 6.54 5.71 6.86
N LEU A 176 6.50 5.14 8.07
CA LEU A 176 6.50 5.91 9.31
C LEU A 176 7.76 6.78 9.45
N GLY A 177 8.92 6.22 9.11
CA GLY A 177 10.19 6.95 9.09
C GLY A 177 10.14 8.15 8.16
N TYR A 178 9.59 7.99 6.95
CA TYR A 178 9.39 9.12 6.03
C TYR A 178 8.44 10.17 6.60
N MET A 179 7.30 9.75 7.16
CA MET A 179 6.33 10.68 7.77
C MET A 179 6.94 11.45 8.96
N ALA A 180 7.71 10.78 9.82
CA ALA A 180 8.36 11.37 10.99
C ALA A 180 9.52 12.29 10.63
N GLN A 181 10.30 11.97 9.59
CA GLN A 181 11.38 12.84 9.10
C GLN A 181 10.84 14.08 8.38
N ASN A 182 9.63 13.99 7.81
CA ASN A 182 8.99 15.06 7.05
C ASN A 182 7.72 15.57 7.74
N MET A 183 7.80 15.91 9.03
CA MET A 183 6.64 16.33 9.83
C MET A 183 5.82 17.49 9.22
N GLY A 184 6.50 18.44 8.56
CA GLY A 184 5.81 19.53 7.86
C GLY A 184 4.92 19.03 6.72
N TRP A 185 5.37 18.02 5.96
CA TRP A 185 4.58 17.36 4.93
C TRP A 185 3.46 16.52 5.54
N THR A 186 3.76 15.72 6.56
CA THR A 186 2.77 14.87 7.25
C THR A 186 1.61 15.69 7.82
N GLN A 187 1.92 16.82 8.45
CA GLN A 187 0.91 17.73 8.99
C GLN A 187 0.09 18.40 7.87
N GLN A 188 0.72 18.80 6.76
CA GLN A 188 0.02 19.37 5.62
C GLN A 188 -0.93 18.36 4.97
N LEU A 189 -0.49 17.11 4.80
CA LEU A 189 -1.31 16.01 4.31
C LEU A 189 -2.51 15.76 5.23
N GLY A 190 -2.28 15.66 6.54
CA GLY A 190 -3.35 15.48 7.52
C GLY A 190 -4.36 16.61 7.52
N ASN A 191 -3.90 17.86 7.45
CA ASN A 191 -4.76 19.03 7.35
C ASN A 191 -5.59 19.02 6.07
N ALA A 192 -5.01 18.65 4.93
CA ALA A 192 -5.72 18.54 3.66
C ALA A 192 -6.79 17.43 3.71
N VAL A 193 -6.48 16.26 4.29
CA VAL A 193 -7.46 15.18 4.49
C VAL A 193 -8.61 15.61 5.39
N LEU A 194 -8.32 16.38 6.45
CA LEU A 194 -9.35 16.88 7.38
C LEU A 194 -10.24 17.98 6.76
N ALA A 195 -9.69 18.80 5.87
CA ALA A 195 -10.39 19.97 5.30
C ALA A 195 -11.04 19.71 3.94
N GLN A 196 -10.44 18.87 3.08
CA GLN A 196 -10.78 18.69 1.67
C GLN A 196 -10.40 17.30 1.13
N ARG A 197 -10.86 16.25 1.80
CA ARG A 197 -10.54 14.86 1.44
C ARG A 197 -10.81 14.51 -0.02
N GLY A 198 -11.94 14.96 -0.58
CA GLY A 198 -12.29 14.68 -1.98
C GLY A 198 -11.22 15.18 -2.93
N ASP A 199 -10.78 16.43 -2.77
CA ASP A 199 -9.73 17.01 -3.61
C ASP A 199 -8.38 16.29 -3.47
N VAL A 200 -8.06 15.77 -2.26
CA VAL A 200 -6.87 14.94 -2.02
C VAL A 200 -6.96 13.62 -2.78
N MET A 201 -8.12 12.97 -2.75
CA MET A 201 -8.35 11.73 -3.50
C MET A 201 -8.31 11.97 -5.01
N ASP A 202 -8.90 13.06 -5.49
CA ASP A 202 -8.82 13.45 -6.90
C ASP A 202 -7.36 13.73 -7.33
N ALA A 203 -6.55 14.33 -6.46
CA ALA A 203 -5.12 14.54 -6.72
C ALA A 203 -4.37 13.22 -6.89
N VAL A 204 -4.65 12.23 -6.04
CA VAL A 204 -4.08 10.88 -6.18
C VAL A 204 -4.47 10.28 -7.53
N GLN A 205 -5.75 10.36 -7.91
CA GLN A 205 -6.22 9.80 -9.18
C GLN A 205 -5.61 10.51 -10.38
N ARG A 206 -5.44 11.85 -10.32
CA ARG A 206 -4.72 12.60 -11.37
C ARG A 206 -3.28 12.10 -11.54
N ASP A 207 -2.56 11.90 -10.45
CA ASP A 207 -1.18 11.42 -10.50
C ASP A 207 -1.09 9.96 -10.97
N ARG A 208 -2.00 9.08 -10.53
CA ARG A 208 -2.12 7.71 -11.04
C ARG A 208 -2.41 7.69 -12.54
N GLN A 209 -3.30 8.55 -13.02
CA GLN A 209 -3.61 8.65 -14.45
C GLN A 209 -2.39 9.11 -15.25
N LYS A 210 -1.65 10.14 -14.79
CA LYS A 210 -0.39 10.58 -15.43
C LYS A 210 0.61 9.42 -15.53
N ALA A 211 0.86 8.72 -14.42
CA ALA A 211 1.81 7.60 -14.39
C ALA A 211 1.36 6.44 -15.29
N TYR A 212 0.05 6.19 -15.38
CA TYR A 212 -0.48 5.18 -16.29
C TYR A 212 -0.32 5.58 -17.76
N ASP A 213 -0.66 6.82 -18.11
CA ASP A 213 -0.54 7.35 -19.47
C ASP A 213 0.92 7.34 -19.96
N TYR A 214 1.87 7.48 -19.02
CA TYR A 214 3.31 7.36 -19.28
C TYR A 214 3.83 5.92 -19.24
N HIS A 215 2.96 4.94 -19.04
CA HIS A 215 3.27 3.52 -18.88
C HIS A 215 4.21 3.19 -17.71
N TYR A 216 4.28 4.07 -16.70
CA TYR A 216 5.05 3.84 -15.47
C TYR A 216 4.23 3.05 -14.45
N LEU A 217 2.92 3.28 -14.41
CA LEU A 217 1.99 2.50 -13.61
C LEU A 217 1.36 1.42 -14.49
N GLN A 218 1.86 0.20 -14.39
CA GLN A 218 1.38 -0.97 -15.12
C GLN A 218 1.33 -2.18 -14.19
N PRO A 219 0.41 -3.15 -14.42
CA PRO A 219 0.39 -4.40 -13.69
C PRO A 219 1.75 -5.10 -13.76
N ASN A 220 2.21 -5.63 -12.64
CA ASN A 220 3.51 -6.28 -12.52
C ASN A 220 3.45 -7.39 -11.45
N GLN A 221 4.60 -7.94 -11.06
CA GLN A 221 4.67 -9.03 -10.08
C GLN A 221 4.34 -8.62 -8.63
N TYR A 222 4.40 -7.33 -8.32
CA TYR A 222 4.13 -6.77 -6.98
C TYR A 222 2.67 -6.30 -6.87
N GLU A 223 2.16 -5.65 -7.90
CA GLU A 223 0.86 -5.00 -7.89
C GLU A 223 0.01 -5.31 -9.12
N THR A 224 -1.30 -5.40 -8.87
CA THR A 224 -2.33 -5.35 -9.89
C THR A 224 -2.82 -3.90 -10.01
N VAL A 225 -2.79 -3.36 -11.23
CA VAL A 225 -3.37 -2.05 -11.56
C VAL A 225 -4.68 -2.30 -12.30
N ARG A 226 -5.79 -1.81 -11.75
CA ARG A 226 -7.15 -2.03 -12.29
C ARG A 226 -7.82 -0.72 -12.62
N TYR A 227 -8.56 -0.72 -13.72
CA TYR A 227 -9.54 0.32 -14.03
C TYR A 227 -10.88 -0.06 -13.47
N VAL A 228 -11.41 0.77 -12.58
CA VAL A 228 -12.78 0.69 -12.09
C VAL A 228 -13.52 1.92 -12.60
N GLY A 229 -14.76 1.75 -13.09
CA GLY A 229 -15.52 2.85 -13.72
C GLY A 229 -15.63 4.05 -12.79
N PRO A 230 -15.77 5.30 -13.25
CA PRO A 230 -15.67 5.88 -14.60
C PRO A 230 -14.23 6.31 -14.96
N GLY A 231 -13.23 5.45 -14.74
CA GLY A 231 -11.83 5.73 -15.08
C GLY A 231 -10.91 5.86 -13.86
N ASP A 232 -11.35 5.40 -12.70
CA ASP A 232 -10.55 5.37 -11.49
C ASP A 232 -9.55 4.20 -11.54
N ILE A 233 -8.33 4.45 -11.06
CA ILE A 233 -7.26 3.46 -10.99
C ILE A 233 -7.15 2.92 -9.56
N GLU A 234 -7.34 1.62 -9.39
CA GLU A 234 -7.03 0.90 -8.15
C GLU A 234 -5.66 0.24 -8.25
N ILE A 235 -4.88 0.34 -7.17
CA ILE A 235 -3.62 -0.38 -7.02
C ILE A 235 -3.79 -1.38 -5.87
N LEU A 236 -3.74 -2.67 -6.20
CA LEU A 236 -3.95 -3.75 -5.23
C LEU A 236 -2.72 -4.67 -5.21
N PRO A 237 -2.35 -5.25 -4.06
CA PRO A 237 -1.32 -6.27 -4.03
C PRO A 237 -1.75 -7.48 -4.86
N VAL A 238 -0.82 -8.09 -5.62
CA VAL A 238 -1.09 -9.31 -6.40
C VAL A 238 -1.56 -10.45 -5.48
N THR A 239 -0.91 -10.59 -4.33
CA THR A 239 -1.31 -11.52 -3.28
C THR A 239 -2.02 -10.74 -2.18
N PRO A 240 -3.33 -10.99 -1.92
CA PRO A 240 -4.06 -10.30 -0.87
C PRO A 240 -3.35 -10.40 0.49
N GLY A 241 -3.17 -9.26 1.16
CA GLY A 241 -2.45 -9.19 2.44
C GLY A 241 -0.92 -9.15 2.32
N TYR A 242 -0.34 -9.16 1.12
CA TYR A 242 1.10 -9.09 0.93
C TYR A 242 1.49 -7.83 0.15
N TYR A 243 1.98 -6.82 0.87
CA TYR A 243 2.20 -5.48 0.35
C TYR A 243 3.66 -5.24 0.03
N TYR A 244 3.91 -4.52 -1.06
CA TYR A 244 5.22 -3.93 -1.34
C TYR A 244 5.06 -2.41 -1.36
N VAL A 245 5.99 -1.69 -0.73
CA VAL A 245 6.00 -0.23 -0.77
C VAL A 245 6.80 0.22 -2.00
N PRO A 246 6.22 1.01 -2.91
CA PRO A 246 6.98 1.57 -4.02
C PRO A 246 7.82 2.77 -3.57
N TYR A 247 9.03 2.84 -4.11
CA TYR A 247 9.99 3.93 -3.96
C TYR A 247 10.27 4.54 -5.32
N TYR A 248 9.99 5.82 -5.46
CA TYR A 248 10.16 6.55 -6.71
C TYR A 248 10.35 8.04 -6.43
N ASP A 249 10.86 8.74 -7.43
CA ASP A 249 10.88 10.21 -7.44
C ASP A 249 9.61 10.71 -8.14
N PRO A 250 8.68 11.40 -7.45
CA PRO A 250 7.48 11.98 -8.06
C PRO A 250 7.78 12.92 -9.24
N TYR A 251 8.92 13.63 -9.22
CA TYR A 251 9.33 14.51 -10.31
C TYR A 251 9.79 13.75 -11.55
N VAL A 252 10.10 12.47 -11.42
CA VAL A 252 10.39 11.58 -12.55
C VAL A 252 9.12 10.90 -13.01
N VAL A 253 8.34 10.33 -12.08
CA VAL A 253 7.20 9.46 -12.39
C VAL A 253 6.01 10.23 -12.95
N PHE A 254 5.75 11.45 -12.50
CA PHE A 254 4.63 12.25 -13.01
C PHE A 254 5.05 13.29 -14.06
N ALA A 255 6.32 13.30 -14.46
CA ALA A 255 6.81 14.12 -15.56
C ALA A 255 6.70 13.37 -16.89
N ARG A 256 6.40 14.13 -17.95
CA ARG A 256 6.32 13.59 -19.31
C ARG A 256 7.65 12.90 -19.69
N PRO A 257 7.61 11.65 -20.19
CA PRO A 257 8.81 10.95 -20.63
C PRO A 257 9.58 11.77 -21.67
N ARG A 258 10.90 11.87 -21.51
CA ARG A 258 11.78 12.48 -22.51
C ARG A 258 12.12 11.43 -23.58
N PRO A 259 12.17 11.79 -24.88
CA PRO A 259 12.61 10.86 -25.92
C PRO A 259 13.97 10.23 -25.58
N GLY A 260 14.07 8.91 -25.63
CA GLY A 260 15.30 8.16 -25.30
C GLY A 260 15.51 7.81 -23.83
N PHE A 261 14.60 8.19 -22.92
CA PHE A 261 14.65 7.77 -21.52
C PHE A 261 13.98 6.40 -21.34
N PHE A 262 14.75 5.40 -20.90
CA PHE A 262 14.24 4.05 -20.60
C PHE A 262 13.85 3.93 -19.13
N VAL A 263 12.64 3.42 -18.92
CA VAL A 263 11.81 3.56 -17.72
C VAL A 263 12.06 2.48 -16.66
N GLY A 264 12.78 1.41 -17.01
CA GLY A 264 12.83 0.14 -16.26
C GLY A 264 13.34 0.17 -14.81
N GLY A 265 13.62 1.34 -14.24
CA GLY A 265 14.00 1.51 -12.83
C GLY A 265 13.47 2.77 -12.14
N ALA A 266 12.46 3.46 -12.70
CA ALA A 266 11.91 4.67 -12.07
C ALA A 266 11.13 4.38 -10.77
N ILE A 267 10.56 3.18 -10.66
CA ILE A 267 9.89 2.67 -9.47
C ILE A 267 10.64 1.44 -8.97
N ARG A 268 11.05 1.47 -7.71
CA ARG A 268 11.66 0.36 -6.97
C ARG A 268 10.68 -0.14 -5.93
N TRP A 269 10.85 -1.38 -5.50
CA TRP A 269 9.97 -2.02 -4.53
C TRP A 269 10.75 -2.37 -3.28
N GLY A 270 10.18 -2.05 -2.11
CA GLY A 270 10.71 -2.45 -0.82
C GLY A 270 10.60 -3.96 -0.57
N PRO A 271 10.96 -4.43 0.63
CA PRO A 271 10.66 -5.80 1.02
C PRO A 271 9.14 -6.03 1.05
N GLY A 272 8.73 -7.29 0.83
CA GLY A 272 7.32 -7.67 0.94
C GLY A 272 6.90 -7.79 2.41
N ILE A 273 5.74 -7.22 2.74
CA ILE A 273 5.21 -7.11 4.10
C ILE A 273 3.90 -7.87 4.18
N THR A 274 3.83 -8.84 5.09
CA THR A 274 2.62 -9.63 5.33
C THR A 274 1.71 -8.96 6.36
N ILE A 275 0.51 -8.60 5.94
CA ILE A 275 -0.60 -8.14 6.75
C ILE A 275 -1.62 -9.27 6.84
N GLY A 276 -1.51 -10.05 7.91
CA GLY A 276 -2.43 -11.15 8.23
C GLY A 276 -3.68 -10.70 8.97
N ALA A 277 -4.53 -11.67 9.32
CA ALA A 277 -5.76 -11.45 10.07
C ALA A 277 -5.53 -10.80 11.44
N GLY A 278 -4.34 -10.99 12.05
CA GLY A 278 -3.95 -10.34 13.29
C GLY A 278 -3.97 -8.81 13.25
N PHE A 279 -3.88 -8.21 12.04
CA PHE A 279 -3.92 -6.76 11.88
C PHE A 279 -5.33 -6.17 11.73
N ALA A 280 -6.37 -7.01 11.67
CA ALA A 280 -7.76 -6.55 11.55
C ALA A 280 -8.19 -5.51 12.61
N PRO A 281 -7.80 -5.62 13.90
CA PRO A 281 -8.15 -4.64 14.93
C PRO A 281 -7.63 -3.21 14.68
N TRP A 282 -6.67 -3.05 13.77
CA TRP A 282 -6.06 -1.76 13.42
C TRP A 282 -6.46 -1.28 12.02
N GLY A 283 -7.64 -1.67 11.52
CA GLY A 283 -8.17 -1.14 10.26
C GLY A 283 -8.03 -2.05 9.05
N TRP A 284 -7.18 -3.08 9.12
CA TRP A 284 -6.88 -3.95 7.98
C TRP A 284 -7.95 -5.00 7.68
N GLY A 285 -9.00 -5.11 8.50
CA GLY A 285 -10.11 -6.05 8.27
C GLY A 285 -10.93 -5.76 7.00
N GLY A 286 -10.80 -4.57 6.44
CA GLY A 286 -11.38 -4.19 5.16
C GLY A 286 -11.03 -2.75 4.86
N VAL A 287 -9.98 -2.54 4.09
CA VAL A 287 -9.44 -1.22 3.78
C VAL A 287 -9.50 -0.95 2.28
N GLY A 288 -9.77 0.29 1.90
CA GLY A 288 -9.78 0.69 0.49
C GLY A 288 -10.46 2.04 0.30
N PHE A 289 -10.87 2.29 -0.94
CA PHE A 289 -11.53 3.53 -1.32
C PHE A 289 -12.86 3.25 -2.02
N GLY A 290 -13.85 4.09 -1.74
CA GLY A 290 -14.89 4.41 -2.71
C GLY A 290 -14.42 5.65 -3.48
N TRP A 291 -13.66 5.44 -4.55
CA TRP A 291 -13.01 6.53 -5.30
C TRP A 291 -14.03 7.57 -5.77
N HIS A 292 -15.14 7.10 -6.36
CA HIS A 292 -16.20 7.96 -6.87
C HIS A 292 -16.92 8.76 -5.78
N GLU A 293 -17.17 8.16 -4.61
CA GLU A 293 -17.85 8.82 -3.49
C GLU A 293 -16.88 9.56 -2.54
N HIS A 294 -15.60 9.63 -2.88
CA HIS A 294 -14.54 10.22 -2.05
C HIS A 294 -14.48 9.65 -0.62
N ASN A 295 -14.71 8.35 -0.51
CA ASN A 295 -14.72 7.65 0.77
C ASN A 295 -13.42 6.88 0.99
N ILE A 296 -12.81 7.12 2.16
CA ILE A 296 -11.78 6.23 2.71
C ILE A 296 -12.50 5.19 3.55
N ILE A 297 -12.27 3.91 3.29
CA ILE A 297 -12.82 2.81 4.08
C ILE A 297 -11.72 2.24 4.96
N ILE A 298 -11.97 2.21 6.27
CA ILE A 298 -11.12 1.59 7.28
C ILE A 298 -11.96 0.54 8.00
N ASP A 299 -11.47 -0.70 8.07
CA ASP A 299 -12.18 -1.85 8.63
C ASP A 299 -13.68 -1.93 8.28
N ARG A 300 -13.97 -1.85 6.97
CA ARG A 300 -15.32 -1.93 6.37
C ARG A 300 -16.25 -0.76 6.73
N ARG A 301 -15.71 0.32 7.30
CA ARG A 301 -16.47 1.49 7.73
C ARG A 301 -15.92 2.75 7.06
N PRO A 302 -16.79 3.70 6.66
CA PRO A 302 -16.33 4.96 6.14
C PRO A 302 -15.59 5.75 7.23
N PHE A 303 -14.42 6.28 6.88
CA PHE A 303 -13.68 7.20 7.72
C PHE A 303 -14.27 8.61 7.56
N VAL A 304 -14.87 9.13 8.62
CA VAL A 304 -15.63 10.40 8.60
C VAL A 304 -15.02 11.47 9.51
N ARG A 305 -13.73 11.33 9.84
CA ARG A 305 -12.97 12.38 10.54
C ARG A 305 -12.80 13.59 9.63
N THR A 306 -13.13 14.76 10.16
CA THR A 306 -13.05 16.06 9.49
C THR A 306 -12.41 17.06 10.43
N TRP A 307 -12.06 18.25 9.93
CA TRP A 307 -11.56 19.31 10.78
C TRP A 307 -12.48 19.58 11.97
N VAL A 308 -13.80 19.58 11.75
CA VAL A 308 -14.80 19.94 12.76
C VAL A 308 -14.86 18.93 13.92
N ASN A 309 -14.84 17.62 13.60
CA ASN A 309 -15.03 16.58 14.62
C ASN A 309 -13.72 15.97 15.15
N ARG A 310 -12.55 16.36 14.65
CA ARG A 310 -11.25 15.74 14.96
C ARG A 310 -10.92 15.60 16.46
N GLN A 311 -11.42 16.47 17.32
CA GLN A 311 -11.11 16.42 18.76
C GLN A 311 -11.86 15.29 19.49
N VAL A 312 -13.00 14.86 18.95
CA VAL A 312 -13.89 13.88 19.60
C VAL A 312 -14.12 12.63 18.75
N TYR A 313 -13.69 12.65 17.50
CA TYR A 313 -13.91 11.56 16.57
C TYR A 313 -13.10 10.33 16.99
N VAL A 314 -13.82 9.24 17.21
CA VAL A 314 -13.28 7.89 17.37
C VAL A 314 -13.84 7.05 16.22
N HIS A 315 -12.95 6.46 15.42
CA HIS A 315 -13.41 5.64 14.30
C HIS A 315 -14.07 4.34 14.83
N PRO A 316 -15.27 3.97 14.36
CA PRO A 316 -15.97 2.79 14.84
C PRO A 316 -15.47 1.52 14.13
N TYR A 317 -14.27 1.05 14.46
CA TYR A 317 -13.70 -0.20 13.94
C TYR A 317 -14.68 -1.37 14.11
N ALA A 318 -14.85 -2.17 13.06
CA ALA A 318 -15.72 -3.35 13.08
C ALA A 318 -15.11 -4.49 13.90
N THR A 319 -13.79 -4.58 13.89
CA THR A 319 -12.97 -5.49 14.68
C THR A 319 -12.54 -4.76 15.95
N PRO A 320 -13.00 -5.20 17.13
CA PRO A 320 -12.63 -4.53 18.37
C PRO A 320 -11.14 -4.71 18.65
N ARG A 321 -10.51 -3.67 19.19
CA ARG A 321 -9.15 -3.78 19.75
C ARG A 321 -9.22 -4.68 20.99
N PRO A 322 -8.43 -5.76 21.07
CA PRO A 322 -8.35 -6.55 22.28
C PRO A 322 -7.88 -5.69 23.44
N HIS A 323 -8.64 -5.65 24.54
CA HIS A 323 -8.21 -5.02 25.78
C HIS A 323 -7.71 -6.12 26.70
N TYR A 324 -6.43 -6.08 27.07
CA TYR A 324 -5.93 -6.92 28.15
C TYR A 324 -6.16 -6.20 29.47
N GLU A 325 -7.11 -6.68 30.27
CA GLU A 325 -7.21 -6.31 31.68
C GLU A 325 -5.99 -6.88 32.43
N ASN A 326 -4.92 -6.09 32.51
CA ASN A 326 -3.91 -6.30 33.55
C ASN A 326 -3.61 -4.97 34.22
N GLY A 327 -4.14 -4.82 35.44
CA GLY A 327 -3.78 -3.74 36.34
C GLY A 327 -2.34 -3.93 36.81
N GLY A 328 -1.39 -3.30 36.11
CA GLY A 328 0.00 -3.30 36.54
C GLY A 328 0.90 -2.69 35.47
N ARG A 329 1.55 -1.58 35.84
CA ARG A 329 2.65 -0.85 35.17
C ARG A 329 3.06 -1.30 33.76
N TYR A 330 3.09 -0.32 32.86
CA TYR A 330 3.85 -0.32 31.61
C TYR A 330 5.25 -0.91 31.80
N VAL A 331 5.45 -2.11 31.27
CA VAL A 331 6.76 -2.73 31.10
C VAL A 331 6.81 -3.23 29.66
N GLU A 332 7.64 -2.60 28.84
CA GLU A 332 8.04 -3.15 27.55
C GLU A 332 8.60 -4.56 27.79
N HIS A 333 7.94 -5.59 27.27
CA HIS A 333 8.33 -6.99 27.55
C HIS A 333 9.34 -7.57 26.54
N HIS A 334 9.99 -6.72 25.73
CA HIS A 334 10.93 -7.15 24.70
C HIS A 334 12.34 -6.62 24.99
N GLU A 335 12.98 -7.18 26.02
CA GLU A 335 14.43 -7.04 26.18
C GLU A 335 15.16 -7.75 25.02
N PHE A 336 16.13 -7.05 24.44
CA PHE A 336 17.07 -7.56 23.46
C PHE A 336 17.74 -8.83 24.01
N ARG A 337 17.35 -10.01 23.51
CA ARG A 337 18.00 -11.27 23.89
C ARG A 337 19.36 -11.33 23.19
N GLY A 338 20.35 -10.68 23.78
CA GLY A 338 21.75 -10.80 23.39
C GLY A 338 22.11 -12.28 23.38
N HIS A 339 22.70 -12.74 22.27
CA HIS A 339 23.29 -14.05 22.17
C HIS A 339 24.34 -14.20 23.28
N GLU A 340 24.08 -15.06 24.27
CA GLU A 340 25.11 -15.59 25.14
C GLU A 340 26.02 -16.48 24.28
N GLU A 341 27.20 -15.97 23.95
CA GLU A 341 28.31 -16.76 23.44
C GLU A 341 28.71 -17.76 24.52
N HIS A 342 28.31 -19.03 24.35
CA HIS A 342 28.86 -20.13 25.12
C HIS A 342 30.33 -20.34 24.74
N HIS A 343 31.23 -19.86 25.59
CA HIS A 343 32.58 -20.37 25.67
C HIS A 343 32.56 -21.78 26.29
N HIS A 344 32.91 -22.79 25.49
CA HIS A 344 33.45 -24.05 25.96
C HIS A 344 34.68 -24.44 25.14
#